data_AF-A0AN64-F1
#
_entry.id   AF-A0AN64-F1
#
_cell.length_a   1.000
_cell.length_b   1.000
_cell.length_c   1.000
_cell.angle_alpha   90.00
_cell.angle_beta   90.00
_cell.angle_gamma   90.00
#
_symmetry.space_group_name_H-M   'P 1'
#
loop_
_entity.id
_entity.type
_entity.pdbx_description
1 polymer ?
#
loop_
_entity_poly.entity_id
_entity_poly.type
_entity_poly.pdbx_seq_one_letter_code
_entity_poly.pdbx_strand_id
1 'polypeptide(L)'
;MQSPAFAYREHAEHSPRAMYMRDWRSALRTPTYRIGNRTVRFNYHFALLIVCAFVLVLLFYFARQGSHSSSDGYWLRRSYTDARSTDNGGPVVQAYNATYPLTSPMVLRGGVINYRIAMIADLDTSSKVSKGDGSSTWRSYLKKGYLTYTVARSEIQISWDDGAPIVLESAFALKGRGMELSELVTFNGRLLTFDDRTGLIYEIVNDKPIPWVILLDGDGHSAKGFKAEWATVKEQTLYVGSMGKEWTTSAGDFENNNPMYVKAITPSGEVRSLNWVDNFKQLRLQSMQITWPGYMIHESGTWSEERNRWFFLPRRCSKEKYNETKDEHMGCNVLVSADESFTNVETVRLDPENTTPTHGFSSFKFLPGTDDSIIVALKSEELNGKTATFITAFDIAGKTLLPETRIETDYKYEGFEFI
;
A
#
# COMPACT_ATOMS: atom_id res chain seq x y z
N MET A 1 -64.59 -53.33 -38.67
CA MET A 1 -65.11 -53.12 -37.29
C MET A 1 -65.49 -54.47 -36.70
N GLN A 2 -65.55 -54.56 -35.37
CA GLN A 2 -65.95 -55.72 -34.55
C GLN A 2 -64.95 -56.90 -34.46
N SER A 3 -64.41 -57.05 -33.24
CA SER A 3 -64.04 -58.32 -32.60
C SER A 3 -65.32 -58.88 -31.92
N PRO A 4 -65.42 -60.19 -31.60
CA PRO A 4 -65.05 -60.61 -30.24
C PRO A 4 -64.40 -62.01 -30.15
N ALA A 5 -64.06 -62.42 -28.92
CA ALA A 5 -63.42 -63.69 -28.56
C ALA A 5 -64.35 -64.63 -27.75
N PHE A 6 -63.75 -65.74 -27.22
CA PHE A 6 -64.29 -66.81 -26.34
C PHE A 6 -64.97 -68.03 -27.01
N ALA A 7 -64.92 -69.28 -26.49
CA ALA A 7 -63.93 -70.04 -25.68
C ALA A 7 -64.41 -71.53 -25.46
N TYR A 8 -63.56 -72.40 -24.85
CA TYR A 8 -63.85 -73.74 -24.26
C TYR A 8 -64.17 -74.92 -25.22
N ARG A 9 -63.91 -76.23 -24.96
CA ARG A 9 -63.03 -77.06 -24.05
C ARG A 9 -63.12 -78.54 -24.58
N GLU A 10 -62.18 -79.49 -24.42
CA GLU A 10 -62.06 -80.48 -23.31
C GLU A 10 -61.02 -81.61 -23.58
N HIS A 11 -60.36 -82.12 -22.52
CA HIS A 11 -59.85 -83.49 -22.19
C HIS A 11 -59.09 -84.40 -23.23
N ALA A 12 -58.17 -85.33 -22.88
CA ALA A 12 -57.73 -85.94 -21.60
C ALA A 12 -56.26 -86.49 -21.58
N GLU A 13 -55.73 -86.77 -20.36
CA GLU A 13 -54.85 -87.90 -19.91
C GLU A 13 -53.44 -88.19 -20.53
N HIS A 14 -52.33 -88.09 -19.75
CA HIS A 14 -51.60 -89.17 -19.00
C HIS A 14 -50.81 -90.17 -19.89
N SER A 15 -49.53 -90.59 -19.73
CA SER A 15 -48.51 -90.65 -18.65
C SER A 15 -47.18 -91.24 -19.28
N PRO A 16 -46.15 -91.79 -18.58
CA PRO A 16 -45.05 -91.12 -17.86
C PRO A 16 -43.58 -91.49 -18.27
N ARG A 17 -42.62 -90.73 -17.70
CA ARG A 17 -41.24 -91.05 -17.22
C ARG A 17 -40.46 -92.31 -17.69
N ALA A 18 -39.15 -92.13 -17.95
CA ALA A 18 -38.01 -92.71 -17.17
C ALA A 18 -36.77 -93.16 -18.02
N MET A 19 -35.75 -92.29 -18.03
CA MET A 19 -34.31 -92.58 -17.80
C MET A 19 -33.81 -94.05 -17.83
N TYR A 20 -32.89 -94.36 -18.77
CA TYR A 20 -31.83 -95.36 -18.54
C TYR A 20 -30.51 -94.96 -19.24
N MET A 21 -29.38 -95.44 -18.71
CA MET A 21 -28.02 -95.02 -19.08
C MET A 21 -27.32 -95.93 -20.11
N ARG A 22 -26.34 -95.32 -20.81
CA ARG A 22 -25.04 -95.90 -21.27
C ARG A 22 -25.02 -96.96 -22.38
N ASP A 23 -24.40 -96.58 -23.50
CA ASP A 23 -23.43 -97.41 -24.24
C ASP A 23 -22.47 -96.49 -25.03
N TRP A 24 -21.34 -95.99 -24.50
CA TRP A 24 -20.01 -96.56 -24.25
C TRP A 24 -19.23 -97.16 -25.45
N ARG A 25 -18.28 -96.35 -25.97
CA ARG A 25 -17.06 -96.73 -26.74
C ARG A 25 -17.17 -97.19 -28.20
N SER A 26 -17.25 -96.21 -29.11
CA SER A 26 -16.35 -96.13 -30.28
C SER A 26 -16.28 -94.66 -30.75
N ALA A 27 -15.14 -94.06 -31.14
CA ALA A 27 -13.76 -94.54 -31.21
C ALA A 27 -12.76 -93.46 -30.73
N LEU A 28 -11.61 -93.88 -30.20
CA LEU A 28 -10.49 -93.01 -29.79
C LEU A 28 -9.30 -93.15 -30.76
N ARG A 29 -9.02 -92.12 -31.58
CA ARG A 29 -7.70 -91.66 -32.10
C ARG A 29 -7.89 -90.23 -32.68
N THR A 30 -6.99 -89.24 -32.61
CA THR A 30 -5.74 -88.96 -31.86
C THR A 30 -5.52 -87.43 -31.93
N PRO A 31 -4.95 -86.74 -30.91
CA PRO A 31 -4.91 -85.28 -30.88
C PRO A 31 -3.81 -84.68 -31.78
N THR A 32 -4.19 -83.87 -32.77
CA THR A 32 -3.24 -83.08 -33.57
C THR A 32 -2.99 -81.71 -32.94
N TYR A 33 -1.81 -81.54 -32.37
CA TYR A 33 -1.35 -80.28 -31.79
C TYR A 33 -1.07 -79.26 -32.91
N ARG A 34 -1.99 -78.30 -33.15
CA ARG A 34 -1.69 -77.14 -34.00
C ARG A 34 -0.92 -76.10 -33.18
N ILE A 35 0.36 -75.93 -33.51
CA ILE A 35 1.15 -74.78 -33.05
C ILE A 35 0.53 -73.52 -33.67
N GLY A 36 -0.24 -72.79 -32.86
CA GLY A 36 -0.87 -71.54 -33.25
C GLY A 36 0.18 -70.46 -33.46
N ASN A 37 0.28 -69.98 -34.71
CA ASN A 37 1.17 -68.91 -35.11
C ASN A 37 0.97 -67.67 -34.21
N ARG A 38 1.95 -67.34 -33.37
CA ARG A 38 1.85 -66.28 -32.35
C ARG A 38 2.07 -64.89 -32.95
N THR A 39 1.20 -64.50 -33.87
CA THR A 39 1.11 -63.12 -34.33
C THR A 39 0.61 -62.25 -33.17
N VAL A 40 1.55 -61.64 -32.45
CA VAL A 40 1.24 -60.56 -31.51
C VAL A 40 0.61 -59.44 -32.32
N ARG A 41 -0.73 -59.34 -32.27
CA ARG A 41 -1.46 -58.20 -32.83
C ARG A 41 -1.09 -56.99 -31.99
N PHE A 42 -0.11 -56.22 -32.48
CA PHE A 42 0.31 -54.98 -31.86
C PHE A 42 -0.87 -54.01 -31.86
N ASN A 43 -1.55 -53.93 -30.71
CA ASN A 43 -2.71 -53.05 -30.57
C ASN A 43 -2.19 -51.62 -30.52
N TYR A 44 -2.23 -50.94 -31.67
CA TYR A 44 -1.70 -49.60 -31.85
C TYR A 44 -2.29 -48.59 -30.86
N HIS A 45 -3.52 -48.80 -30.37
CA HIS A 45 -4.10 -47.99 -29.29
C HIS A 45 -3.33 -48.12 -27.96
N PHE A 46 -2.83 -49.31 -27.61
CA PHE A 46 -2.04 -49.52 -26.39
C PHE A 46 -0.64 -48.92 -26.54
N ALA A 47 -0.04 -49.02 -27.72
CA ALA A 47 1.21 -48.36 -28.05
C ALA A 47 1.07 -46.83 -28.00
N LEU A 48 -0.01 -46.28 -28.57
CA LEU A 48 -0.34 -44.85 -28.52
C LEU A 48 -0.49 -44.38 -27.06
N LEU A 49 -1.17 -45.15 -26.20
CA LEU A 49 -1.33 -44.85 -24.78
C LEU A 49 0.02 -44.77 -24.04
N ILE A 50 0.93 -45.71 -24.32
CA ILE A 50 2.30 -45.70 -23.76
C ILE A 50 3.08 -44.48 -24.26
N VAL A 51 2.98 -44.15 -25.55
CA VAL A 51 3.63 -42.96 -26.13
C VAL A 51 3.08 -41.67 -25.50
N CYS A 52 1.76 -41.52 -25.36
CA CYS A 52 1.15 -40.37 -24.70
C CYS A 52 1.58 -40.24 -23.24
N ALA A 53 1.64 -41.34 -22.48
CA ALA A 53 2.14 -41.35 -21.11
C ALA A 53 3.62 -40.94 -21.05
N PHE A 54 4.46 -41.44 -21.97
CA PHE A 54 5.88 -41.09 -22.05
C PHE A 54 6.09 -39.61 -22.44
N VAL A 55 5.29 -39.07 -23.36
CA VAL A 55 5.29 -37.65 -23.71
C VAL A 55 4.85 -36.79 -22.53
N LEU A 56 3.84 -37.19 -21.75
CA LEU A 56 3.44 -36.48 -20.53
C LEU A 56 4.55 -36.49 -19.46
N VAL A 57 5.26 -37.61 -19.29
CA VAL A 57 6.42 -37.70 -18.37
C VAL A 57 7.57 -36.82 -18.87
N LEU A 58 7.86 -36.80 -20.17
CA LEU A 58 8.85 -35.91 -20.76
C LEU A 58 8.47 -34.43 -20.61
N LEU A 59 7.21 -34.06 -20.84
CA LEU A 59 6.70 -32.70 -20.63
C LEU A 59 6.77 -32.31 -19.15
N PHE A 60 6.49 -33.22 -18.22
CA PHE A 60 6.68 -32.96 -16.79
C PHE A 60 8.16 -32.77 -16.43
N TYR A 61 9.07 -33.53 -17.04
CA TYR A 61 10.51 -33.38 -16.81
C TYR A 61 11.04 -32.07 -17.43
N PHE A 62 10.60 -31.71 -18.64
CA PHE A 62 10.92 -30.43 -19.29
C PHE A 62 10.33 -29.23 -18.55
N ALA A 63 9.08 -29.30 -18.07
CA ALA A 63 8.49 -28.24 -17.24
C ALA A 63 9.23 -28.09 -15.90
N ARG A 64 9.69 -29.21 -15.33
CA ARG A 64 10.51 -29.21 -14.10
C ARG A 64 11.92 -28.67 -14.30
N GLN A 65 12.49 -28.78 -15.50
CA GLN A 65 13.77 -28.15 -15.88
C GLN A 65 13.61 -26.74 -16.48
N GLY A 66 12.41 -26.37 -16.93
CA GLY A 66 12.09 -25.06 -17.50
C GLY A 66 11.84 -23.95 -16.47
N SER A 67 11.61 -24.31 -15.20
CA SER A 67 11.46 -23.37 -14.09
C SER A 67 12.79 -22.91 -13.48
N HIS A 68 13.82 -22.70 -14.30
CA HIS A 68 14.96 -21.86 -13.95
C HIS A 68 14.65 -20.43 -14.34
N SER A 69 13.94 -19.71 -13.45
CA SER A 69 13.83 -18.25 -13.54
C SER A 69 15.23 -17.66 -13.58
N SER A 70 15.58 -16.99 -14.68
CA SER A 70 16.87 -16.34 -14.88
C SER A 70 16.93 -15.03 -14.10
N SER A 71 16.91 -15.14 -12.77
CA SER A 71 17.18 -14.07 -11.83
C SER A 71 18.47 -14.38 -11.07
N ASP A 72 19.57 -14.55 -11.80
CA ASP A 72 20.93 -14.50 -11.25
C ASP A 72 21.23 -13.06 -10.80
N GLY A 73 20.65 -12.70 -9.66
CA GLY A 73 20.96 -11.48 -8.93
C GLY A 73 22.39 -11.55 -8.44
N TYR A 74 23.35 -11.19 -9.29
CA TYR A 74 24.78 -11.15 -8.95
C TYR A 74 25.05 -10.23 -7.73
N TRP A 75 24.14 -9.29 -7.45
CA TRP A 75 24.11 -8.48 -6.23
C TRP A 75 23.75 -9.25 -4.94
N LEU A 76 22.89 -10.28 -5.00
CA LEU A 76 22.50 -11.10 -3.82
C LEU A 76 23.66 -11.96 -3.32
N ARG A 77 24.57 -12.36 -4.21
CA ARG A 77 25.67 -13.28 -3.87
C ARG A 77 26.71 -12.66 -2.93
N ARG A 78 26.79 -11.33 -2.86
CA ARG A 78 27.68 -10.62 -1.92
C ARG A 78 27.14 -10.62 -0.48
N SER A 79 25.82 -10.70 -0.31
CA SER A 79 25.17 -10.80 1.01
C SER A 79 25.11 -12.24 1.54
N TYR A 80 25.12 -13.24 0.64
CA TYR A 80 25.01 -14.66 1.03
C TYR A 80 26.34 -15.31 1.48
N THR A 81 27.49 -14.66 1.24
CA THR A 81 28.78 -15.17 1.75
C THR A 81 29.00 -14.91 3.24
N ASP A 82 28.33 -13.90 3.82
CA ASP A 82 28.34 -13.67 5.28
C ASP A 82 27.35 -14.61 6.00
N ALA A 83 26.28 -15.05 5.35
CA ALA A 83 25.25 -15.93 5.92
C ALA A 83 25.66 -17.42 6.08
N ARG A 84 26.95 -17.76 5.88
CA ARG A 84 27.49 -19.11 6.10
C ARG A 84 28.58 -19.20 7.18
N SER A 85 28.88 -18.11 7.88
CA SER A 85 29.72 -18.11 9.08
C SER A 85 28.91 -18.12 10.38
N THR A 86 27.61 -17.84 10.33
CA THR A 86 26.71 -17.71 11.48
C THR A 86 26.06 -19.02 11.89
N ASP A 87 26.86 -20.00 12.34
CA ASP A 87 26.38 -21.13 13.16
C ASP A 87 26.96 -21.06 14.60
N ASN A 88 27.38 -19.86 15.01
CA ASN A 88 27.78 -19.50 16.37
C ASN A 88 27.62 -17.98 16.59
N GLY A 89 26.50 -17.53 17.18
CA GLY A 89 26.41 -16.20 17.78
C GLY A 89 25.15 -15.37 17.48
N GLY A 90 24.09 -15.60 18.27
CA GLY A 90 23.02 -14.64 18.55
C GLY A 90 22.10 -14.19 17.39
N PRO A 91 20.99 -13.49 17.70
CA PRO A 91 20.22 -12.78 16.68
C PRO A 91 21.03 -11.56 16.20
N VAL A 92 21.30 -11.48 14.91
CA VAL A 92 21.91 -10.30 14.29
C VAL A 92 20.86 -9.19 14.25
N VAL A 93 20.81 -8.37 15.30
CA VAL A 93 20.03 -7.14 15.33
C VAL A 93 20.73 -6.15 14.39
N GLN A 94 20.18 -5.96 13.19
CA GLN A 94 20.62 -4.90 12.31
C GLN A 94 20.34 -3.55 12.98
N ALA A 95 21.39 -2.80 13.28
CA ALA A 95 21.27 -1.51 13.96
C ALA A 95 20.44 -0.52 13.12
N TYR A 96 19.59 0.26 13.80
CA TYR A 96 18.77 1.29 13.16
C TYR A 96 19.66 2.36 12.52
N ASN A 97 19.42 2.67 11.24
CA ASN A 97 20.11 3.75 10.56
C ASN A 97 19.38 5.08 10.79
N ALA A 98 19.95 5.91 11.66
CA ALA A 98 19.45 7.22 12.04
C ALA A 98 19.90 8.37 11.11
N THR A 99 20.45 8.10 9.92
CA THR A 99 20.80 9.16 8.96
C THR A 99 19.55 9.95 8.54
N TYR A 100 19.52 11.23 8.92
CA TYR A 100 18.52 12.21 8.52
C TYR A 100 19.13 13.62 8.52
N PRO A 101 18.93 14.45 7.48
CA PRO A 101 18.43 14.08 6.14
C PRO A 101 19.30 13.01 5.45
N LEU A 102 18.80 12.40 4.37
CA LEU A 102 19.55 11.37 3.63
C LEU A 102 20.76 11.96 2.89
N THR A 103 20.65 13.19 2.40
CA THR A 103 21.73 13.99 1.85
C THR A 103 22.21 14.98 2.91
N SER A 104 23.49 14.90 3.30
CA SER A 104 24.05 15.81 4.30
C SER A 104 23.89 17.29 3.89
N PRO A 105 23.35 18.18 4.76
CA PRO A 105 23.18 19.59 4.45
C PRO A 105 24.50 20.29 4.10
N MET A 106 24.47 21.14 3.07
CA MET A 106 25.64 21.91 2.63
C MET A 106 25.72 23.23 3.40
N VAL A 107 26.63 23.30 4.37
CA VAL A 107 26.89 24.53 5.14
C VAL A 107 27.84 25.44 4.38
N LEU A 108 27.36 26.63 4.00
CA LEU A 108 28.10 27.68 3.31
C LEU A 108 28.54 28.79 4.29
N ARG A 109 29.47 29.64 3.84
CA ARG A 109 29.94 30.79 4.64
C ARG A 109 28.79 31.75 4.95
N GLY A 110 28.78 32.31 6.16
CA GLY A 110 27.79 33.29 6.59
C GLY A 110 26.51 32.70 7.22
N GLY A 111 26.50 31.41 7.56
CA GLY A 111 25.32 30.76 8.16
C GLY A 111 24.21 30.51 7.15
N VAL A 112 24.58 30.23 5.91
CA VAL A 112 23.67 29.78 4.85
C VAL A 112 23.77 28.27 4.76
N ILE A 113 22.65 27.56 4.87
CA ILE A 113 22.60 26.09 4.86
C ILE A 113 21.64 25.65 3.75
N ASN A 114 22.12 24.82 2.82
CA ASN A 114 21.30 24.25 1.77
C ASN A 114 20.96 22.81 2.11
N TYR A 115 19.67 22.48 2.11
CA TYR A 115 19.14 21.16 2.33
C TYR A 115 18.57 20.62 1.02
N ARG A 116 18.80 19.32 0.75
CA ARG A 116 18.10 18.64 -0.33
C ARG A 116 16.66 18.38 0.11
N ILE A 117 15.70 18.69 -0.75
CA ILE A 117 14.28 18.46 -0.47
C ILE A 117 13.62 17.71 -1.62
N ALA A 118 12.53 17.02 -1.31
CA ALA A 118 11.62 16.48 -2.30
C ALA A 118 10.17 16.56 -1.84
N MET A 119 9.27 16.52 -2.81
CA MET A 119 7.85 16.36 -2.58
C MET A 119 7.25 15.35 -3.54
N ILE A 120 6.24 14.62 -3.08
CA ILE A 120 5.55 13.54 -3.82
C ILE A 120 4.10 13.92 -4.13
N ALA A 121 3.66 13.62 -5.35
CA ALA A 121 2.32 13.98 -5.83
C ALA A 121 1.31 12.84 -5.63
N ASP A 122 0.14 13.17 -5.13
CA ASP A 122 -1.08 12.43 -5.41
C ASP A 122 -1.74 13.00 -6.69
N LEU A 123 -2.29 12.11 -7.51
CA LEU A 123 -3.00 12.40 -8.75
C LEU A 123 -4.45 11.89 -8.69
N ASP A 124 -4.89 11.38 -7.54
CA ASP A 124 -6.15 10.69 -7.33
C ASP A 124 -6.35 9.62 -8.43
N THR A 125 -7.56 9.53 -8.98
CA THR A 125 -7.89 8.64 -10.10
C THR A 125 -7.12 8.92 -11.41
N SER A 126 -6.44 10.07 -11.54
CA SER A 126 -5.60 10.42 -12.70
C SER A 126 -4.20 9.78 -12.66
N SER A 127 -3.87 9.08 -11.57
CA SER A 127 -2.70 8.21 -11.44
C SER A 127 -2.67 7.09 -12.49
N LYS A 128 -3.83 6.62 -12.96
CA LYS A 128 -3.94 5.44 -13.84
C LYS A 128 -3.43 5.71 -15.27
N VAL A 129 -2.59 4.80 -15.77
CA VAL A 129 -2.03 4.80 -17.12
C VAL A 129 -2.41 3.51 -17.85
N SER A 130 -3.16 3.63 -18.94
CA SER A 130 -3.42 2.52 -19.87
C SER A 130 -2.21 2.31 -20.78
N LYS A 131 -1.70 1.08 -20.84
CA LYS A 131 -0.58 0.69 -21.71
C LYS A 131 -1.09 0.15 -23.06
N GLY A 132 -0.23 0.16 -24.08
CA GLY A 132 -0.59 -0.25 -25.44
C GLY A 132 -0.90 -1.74 -25.61
N ASP A 133 -0.54 -2.57 -24.64
CA ASP A 133 -0.88 -4.00 -24.55
C ASP A 133 -2.22 -4.28 -23.84
N GLY A 134 -2.93 -3.22 -23.40
CA GLY A 134 -4.17 -3.33 -22.64
C GLY A 134 -3.99 -3.48 -21.13
N SER A 135 -2.75 -3.56 -20.64
CA SER A 135 -2.49 -3.52 -19.19
C SER A 135 -2.71 -2.11 -18.62
N SER A 136 -2.80 -2.01 -17.30
CA SER A 136 -2.83 -0.74 -16.58
C SER A 136 -1.70 -0.71 -15.56
N THR A 137 -1.03 0.44 -15.48
CA THR A 137 -0.17 0.80 -14.34
C THR A 137 -0.72 2.07 -13.71
N TRP A 138 -0.13 2.47 -12.59
CA TRP A 138 -0.43 3.72 -11.90
C TRP A 138 0.87 4.47 -11.66
N ARG A 139 0.82 5.80 -11.68
CA ARG A 139 2.01 6.65 -11.52
C ARG A 139 1.77 7.80 -10.56
N SER A 140 2.88 8.29 -10.00
CA SER A 140 3.02 9.52 -9.23
C SER A 140 4.28 10.27 -9.71
N TYR A 141 4.49 11.48 -9.20
CA TYR A 141 5.62 12.34 -9.51
C TYR A 141 6.39 12.74 -8.26
N LEU A 142 7.71 12.53 -8.29
CA LEU A 142 8.64 13.02 -7.26
C LEU A 142 9.37 14.26 -7.81
N LYS A 143 9.08 15.44 -7.25
CA LYS A 143 9.77 16.69 -7.60
C LYS A 143 10.81 17.00 -6.52
N LYS A 144 12.07 17.14 -6.94
CA LYS A 144 13.21 17.42 -6.06
C LYS A 144 13.66 18.88 -6.21
N GLY A 145 14.30 19.41 -5.17
CA GLY A 145 14.79 20.79 -5.12
C GLY A 145 15.77 21.01 -3.97
N TYR A 146 15.97 22.28 -3.62
CA TYR A 146 16.76 22.72 -2.47
C TYR A 146 16.00 23.76 -1.66
N LEU A 147 16.12 23.63 -0.34
CA LEU A 147 15.75 24.66 0.62
C LEU A 147 17.03 25.32 1.13
N THR A 148 17.14 26.63 0.98
CA THR A 148 18.24 27.45 1.50
C THR A 148 17.75 28.20 2.72
N TYR A 149 18.37 27.97 3.88
CA TYR A 149 18.10 28.72 5.11
C TYR A 149 19.28 29.64 5.45
N THR A 150 19.00 30.93 5.63
CA THR A 150 19.99 31.93 6.05
C THR A 150 19.75 32.29 7.51
N VAL A 151 20.51 31.66 8.41
CA VAL A 151 20.38 31.78 9.87
C VAL A 151 20.41 33.25 10.33
N ALA A 152 21.31 34.06 9.77
CA ALA A 152 21.52 35.45 10.17
C ALA A 152 20.33 36.39 9.87
N ARG A 153 19.35 35.95 9.08
CA ARG A 153 18.15 36.71 8.69
C ARG A 153 16.84 35.99 9.00
N SER A 154 16.91 34.73 9.44
CA SER A 154 15.76 33.80 9.48
C SER A 154 15.03 33.72 8.13
N GLU A 155 15.78 33.76 7.03
CA GLU A 155 15.25 33.82 5.65
C GLU A 155 15.29 32.42 5.01
N ILE A 156 14.18 31.98 4.42
CA ILE A 156 14.07 30.69 3.70
C ILE A 156 13.81 30.97 2.22
N GLN A 157 14.56 30.28 1.35
CA GLN A 157 14.39 30.33 -0.10
C GLN A 157 14.27 28.90 -0.65
N ILE A 158 13.37 28.71 -1.63
CA ILE A 158 13.14 27.41 -2.29
C ILE A 158 13.57 27.52 -3.75
N SER A 159 14.31 26.52 -4.22
CA SER A 159 14.59 26.31 -5.64
C SER A 159 14.26 24.88 -6.02
N TRP A 160 13.85 24.67 -7.27
CA TRP A 160 13.50 23.35 -7.78
C TRP A 160 14.51 22.91 -8.84
N ASP A 161 14.70 21.61 -8.99
CA ASP A 161 15.51 21.07 -10.08
C ASP A 161 14.91 21.40 -11.44
N ASP A 162 15.78 21.64 -12.42
CA ASP A 162 15.43 21.82 -13.82
C ASP A 162 14.80 20.56 -14.43
N GLY A 163 13.80 20.76 -15.30
CA GLY A 163 13.14 19.69 -16.04
C GLY A 163 11.87 19.14 -15.38
N ALA A 164 11.40 18.01 -15.90
CA ALA A 164 10.17 17.37 -15.45
C ALA A 164 10.39 16.60 -14.13
N PRO A 165 9.37 16.50 -13.25
CA PRO A 165 9.40 15.61 -12.10
C PRO A 165 9.71 14.15 -12.49
N ILE A 166 10.32 13.43 -11.56
CA ILE A 166 10.65 12.01 -11.71
C ILE A 166 9.36 11.19 -11.67
N VAL A 167 9.13 10.35 -12.68
CA VAL A 167 7.95 9.49 -12.75
C VAL A 167 8.18 8.22 -11.93
N LEU A 168 7.38 8.02 -10.88
CA LEU A 168 7.31 6.74 -10.16
C LEU A 168 6.13 5.96 -10.71
N GLU A 169 6.32 4.69 -11.11
CA GLU A 169 5.26 3.86 -11.69
C GLU A 169 5.21 2.47 -11.01
N SER A 170 4.00 1.98 -10.76
CA SER A 170 3.71 0.67 -10.16
C SER A 170 2.57 -0.04 -10.88
N ALA A 171 2.58 -1.37 -10.85
CA ALA A 171 1.46 -2.20 -11.32
C ALA A 171 0.52 -2.65 -10.19
N PHE A 172 0.85 -2.35 -8.93
CA PHE A 172 0.00 -2.66 -7.79
C PHE A 172 -1.15 -1.65 -7.68
N ALA A 173 -2.37 -2.17 -7.49
CA ALA A 173 -3.57 -1.38 -7.32
C ALA A 173 -4.64 -2.17 -6.55
N LEU A 174 -5.51 -1.45 -5.84
CA LEU A 174 -6.68 -2.00 -5.18
C LEU A 174 -7.93 -1.37 -5.80
N LYS A 175 -8.84 -2.21 -6.32
CA LYS A 175 -10.06 -1.78 -7.05
C LYS A 175 -9.77 -0.81 -8.21
N GLY A 176 -8.60 -0.93 -8.85
CA GLY A 176 -8.21 -0.11 -10.01
C GLY A 176 -7.65 1.28 -9.68
N ARG A 177 -7.31 1.54 -8.41
CA ARG A 177 -6.66 2.75 -7.88
C ARG A 177 -5.34 2.36 -7.17
N GLY A 178 -4.34 3.23 -7.18
CA GLY A 178 -3.01 3.00 -6.62
C GLY A 178 -2.01 4.07 -7.06
N MET A 179 -0.83 4.12 -6.42
CA MET A 179 0.14 5.24 -6.57
C MET A 179 -0.46 6.62 -6.30
N GLU A 180 -1.45 6.67 -5.43
CA GLU A 180 -2.04 7.89 -4.89
C GLU A 180 -1.28 8.16 -3.58
N LEU A 181 -0.21 8.96 -3.69
CA LEU A 181 0.89 8.97 -2.72
C LEU A 181 0.81 10.16 -1.76
N SER A 182 0.29 9.90 -0.56
CA SER A 182 -0.18 10.93 0.38
C SER A 182 0.77 11.29 1.53
N GLU A 183 2.05 10.86 1.50
CA GLU A 183 3.13 11.39 2.36
C GLU A 183 4.52 10.92 1.86
N LEU A 184 5.59 11.59 2.33
CA LEU A 184 7.00 11.27 2.12
C LEU A 184 7.76 11.35 3.46
N VAL A 185 8.47 10.28 3.87
CA VAL A 185 9.21 10.19 5.14
C VAL A 185 10.55 9.45 5.00
N THR A 186 11.59 9.96 5.65
CA THR A 186 12.85 9.23 5.87
C THR A 186 12.75 8.32 7.11
N PHE A 187 12.95 7.01 6.93
CA PHE A 187 12.93 6.04 8.02
C PHE A 187 13.96 4.92 7.84
N ASN A 188 14.76 4.65 8.89
CA ASN A 188 15.84 3.65 8.86
C ASN A 188 16.81 3.85 7.68
N GLY A 189 17.18 5.11 7.37
CA GLY A 189 18.05 5.46 6.24
C GLY A 189 17.45 5.24 4.85
N ARG A 190 16.12 5.20 4.73
CA ARG A 190 15.38 4.97 3.48
C ARG A 190 14.32 6.03 3.26
N LEU A 191 14.09 6.42 2.01
CA LEU A 191 12.99 7.32 1.65
C LEU A 191 11.72 6.50 1.37
N LEU A 192 10.67 6.71 2.16
CA LEU A 192 9.41 5.98 2.10
C LEU A 192 8.25 6.88 1.67
N THR A 193 7.29 6.31 0.95
CA THR A 193 6.03 6.96 0.55
C THR A 193 4.87 5.97 0.59
N PHE A 194 3.63 6.47 0.65
CA PHE A 194 2.47 5.73 1.14
C PHE A 194 1.30 5.83 0.16
N ASP A 195 0.83 4.69 -0.36
CA ASP A 195 -0.32 4.63 -1.25
C ASP A 195 -1.62 4.47 -0.44
N ASP A 196 -2.45 5.50 -0.42
CA ASP A 196 -3.68 5.58 0.40
C ASP A 196 -4.78 4.61 -0.06
N ARG A 197 -4.61 3.95 -1.21
CA ARG A 197 -5.61 3.03 -1.81
C ARG A 197 -5.27 1.59 -1.53
N THR A 198 -4.01 1.24 -1.76
CA THR A 198 -3.51 -0.12 -1.53
C THR A 198 -3.07 -0.33 -0.08
N GLY A 199 -2.74 0.74 0.64
CA GLY A 199 -2.04 0.68 1.92
C GLY A 199 -0.58 0.26 1.80
N LEU A 200 0.00 0.25 0.59
CA LEU A 200 1.40 -0.10 0.38
C LEU A 200 2.32 1.05 0.78
N ILE A 201 3.29 0.74 1.63
CA ILE A 201 4.49 1.56 1.84
C ILE A 201 5.50 1.17 0.75
N TYR A 202 5.93 2.16 -0.04
CA TYR A 202 6.98 2.01 -1.03
C TYR A 202 8.28 2.67 -0.56
N GLU A 203 9.40 1.99 -0.75
CA GLU A 203 10.74 2.54 -0.65
C GLU A 203 11.17 3.12 -2.00
N ILE A 204 11.63 4.38 -2.05
CA ILE A 204 12.10 4.99 -3.29
C ILE A 204 13.60 4.68 -3.47
N VAL A 205 13.91 3.68 -4.31
CA VAL A 205 15.29 3.23 -4.57
C VAL A 205 15.65 3.45 -6.03
N ASN A 206 16.70 4.25 -6.29
CA ASN A 206 17.13 4.62 -7.65
C ASN A 206 15.95 5.12 -8.52
N ASP A 207 15.15 6.02 -7.95
CA ASP A 207 13.96 6.61 -8.59
C ASP A 207 12.89 5.59 -9.01
N LYS A 208 12.76 4.48 -8.26
CA LYS A 208 11.71 3.46 -8.43
C LYS A 208 10.97 3.17 -7.12
N PRO A 209 9.63 2.99 -7.15
CA PRO A 209 8.84 2.61 -5.99
C PRO A 209 8.94 1.09 -5.71
N ILE A 210 9.70 0.77 -4.68
CA ILE A 210 9.93 -0.45 -3.88
C ILE A 210 8.84 -0.97 -2.94
N PRO A 211 7.85 -1.85 -3.24
CA PRO A 211 6.91 -2.28 -2.20
C PRO A 211 7.63 -2.92 -1.00
N TRP A 212 7.38 -2.43 0.21
CA TRP A 212 8.03 -2.91 1.43
C TRP A 212 7.04 -3.57 2.41
N VAL A 213 5.99 -2.85 2.80
CA VAL A 213 4.99 -3.27 3.80
C VAL A 213 3.59 -2.92 3.29
N ILE A 214 2.58 -3.75 3.62
CA ILE A 214 1.17 -3.43 3.37
C ILE A 214 0.45 -3.16 4.70
N LEU A 215 -0.32 -2.08 4.73
CA LEU A 215 -1.14 -1.66 5.87
C LEU A 215 -2.62 -1.92 5.55
N LEU A 216 -3.30 -2.67 6.41
CA LEU A 216 -4.73 -2.94 6.29
C LEU A 216 -5.56 -1.99 7.15
N ASP A 217 -6.77 -1.67 6.69
CA ASP A 217 -7.62 -0.65 7.29
C ASP A 217 -8.04 -0.95 8.74
N GLY A 218 -8.27 0.11 9.54
CA GLY A 218 -8.68 0.02 10.94
C GLY A 218 -7.67 -0.72 11.84
N ASP A 219 -8.15 -1.76 12.52
CA ASP A 219 -7.36 -2.62 13.42
C ASP A 219 -6.40 -3.58 12.67
N GLY A 220 -6.50 -3.68 11.35
CA GLY A 220 -5.71 -4.57 10.50
C GLY A 220 -6.47 -5.83 10.03
N HIS A 221 -7.69 -6.09 10.50
CA HIS A 221 -8.51 -7.23 10.07
C HIS A 221 -9.49 -6.86 8.92
N SER A 222 -9.08 -5.95 8.04
CA SER A 222 -9.87 -5.46 6.91
C SER A 222 -9.31 -5.91 5.57
N ALA A 223 -10.19 -6.21 4.61
CA ALA A 223 -9.81 -6.46 3.21
C ALA A 223 -9.59 -5.16 2.40
N LYS A 224 -9.65 -3.99 3.04
CA LYS A 224 -9.30 -2.69 2.45
C LYS A 224 -7.86 -2.34 2.83
N GLY A 225 -7.13 -1.69 1.93
CA GLY A 225 -5.90 -0.97 2.26
C GLY A 225 -6.20 0.16 3.25
N PHE A 226 -5.26 0.45 4.13
CA PHE A 226 -5.32 1.58 5.04
C PHE A 226 -5.09 2.89 4.26
N LYS A 227 -6.04 3.83 4.38
CA LYS A 227 -5.90 5.19 3.81
C LYS A 227 -4.89 5.98 4.63
N ALA A 228 -3.61 5.81 4.31
CA ALA A 228 -2.51 6.54 4.93
C ALA A 228 -2.50 7.98 4.44
N GLU A 229 -2.46 8.94 5.38
CA GLU A 229 -2.58 10.38 5.12
C GLU A 229 -1.42 11.19 5.71
N TRP A 230 -0.66 10.60 6.64
CA TRP A 230 0.52 11.22 7.26
C TRP A 230 1.39 10.15 7.90
N ALA A 231 2.67 10.46 8.05
CA ALA A 231 3.64 9.57 8.68
C ALA A 231 4.76 10.35 9.37
N THR A 232 5.37 9.74 10.39
CA THR A 232 6.49 10.31 11.14
C THR A 232 7.27 9.22 11.87
N VAL A 233 8.39 9.58 12.49
CA VAL A 233 9.25 8.65 13.25
C VAL A 233 9.29 9.08 14.71
N LYS A 234 9.02 8.14 15.61
CA LYS A 234 9.21 8.26 17.07
C LYS A 234 9.96 7.03 17.55
N GLU A 235 11.04 7.19 18.31
CA GLU A 235 11.75 6.08 18.96
C GLU A 235 12.07 4.90 18.01
N GLN A 236 12.64 5.22 16.84
CA GLN A 236 13.00 4.23 15.79
C GLN A 236 11.80 3.43 15.22
N THR A 237 10.57 3.89 15.46
CA THR A 237 9.33 3.30 14.96
C THR A 237 8.66 4.28 14.00
N LEU A 238 8.25 3.80 12.83
CA LEU A 238 7.49 4.57 11.85
C LEU A 238 6.01 4.56 12.26
N TYR A 239 5.43 5.72 12.52
CA TYR A 239 4.01 5.90 12.75
C TYR A 239 3.36 6.39 11.45
N VAL A 240 2.25 5.76 11.05
CA VAL A 240 1.48 6.10 9.85
C VAL A 240 0.01 6.21 10.24
N GLY A 241 -0.57 7.39 10.10
CA GLY A 241 -1.97 7.63 10.42
C GLY A 241 -2.85 7.83 9.20
N SER A 242 -4.14 7.88 9.48
CA SER A 242 -5.19 8.25 8.52
C SER A 242 -5.83 9.59 8.95
N MET A 243 -6.96 9.94 8.35
CA MET A 243 -7.62 11.26 8.45
C MET A 243 -7.92 11.73 9.89
N GLY A 244 -7.90 10.86 10.90
CA GLY A 244 -8.12 11.21 12.29
C GLY A 244 -9.56 11.61 12.64
N LYS A 245 -10.52 11.36 11.75
CA LYS A 245 -11.96 11.52 12.02
C LYS A 245 -12.73 10.23 11.79
N GLU A 246 -13.99 10.21 12.21
CA GLU A 246 -14.93 9.16 11.86
C GLU A 246 -15.06 9.04 10.32
N TRP A 247 -15.11 7.81 9.81
CA TRP A 247 -15.49 7.57 8.42
C TRP A 247 -17.00 7.76 8.30
N THR A 248 -17.40 8.48 7.26
CA THR A 248 -18.77 8.93 7.04
C THR A 248 -19.18 8.78 5.59
N THR A 249 -20.49 8.77 5.34
CA THR A 249 -21.04 9.06 4.00
C THR A 249 -20.61 10.48 3.55
N SER A 250 -20.78 10.79 2.25
CA SER A 250 -20.57 12.15 1.72
C SER A 250 -21.50 13.21 2.31
N ALA A 251 -22.60 12.78 2.95
CA ALA A 251 -23.52 13.62 3.73
C ALA A 251 -23.19 13.67 5.25
N GLY A 252 -22.07 13.06 5.67
CA GLY A 252 -21.55 13.08 7.04
C GLY A 252 -22.20 12.10 8.01
N ASP A 253 -22.93 11.09 7.54
CA ASP A 253 -23.51 10.07 8.40
C ASP A 253 -22.44 9.06 8.82
N PHE A 254 -22.37 8.73 10.11
CA PHE A 254 -21.35 7.83 10.67
C PHE A 254 -21.43 6.41 10.08
N GLU A 255 -20.27 5.84 9.73
CA GLU A 255 -20.16 4.41 9.39
C GLU A 255 -19.21 3.65 10.32
N ASN A 256 -17.99 4.17 10.57
CA ASN A 256 -16.96 3.49 11.37
C ASN A 256 -15.86 4.44 11.87
N ASN A 257 -14.95 3.93 12.71
CA ASN A 257 -13.82 4.66 13.30
C ASN A 257 -12.46 4.31 12.68
N ASN A 258 -12.41 3.60 11.54
CA ASN A 258 -11.15 3.08 11.01
C ASN A 258 -10.07 4.15 10.70
N PRO A 259 -10.42 5.37 10.21
CA PRO A 259 -9.44 6.43 9.98
C PRO A 259 -8.87 7.08 11.26
N MET A 260 -9.37 6.67 12.45
CA MET A 260 -8.81 7.04 13.75
C MET A 260 -7.85 5.97 14.30
N TYR A 261 -7.46 4.96 13.51
CA TYR A 261 -6.34 4.08 13.84
C TYR A 261 -5.03 4.64 13.29
N VAL A 262 -3.93 4.33 13.99
CA VAL A 262 -2.55 4.62 13.55
C VAL A 262 -1.79 3.31 13.50
N LYS A 263 -0.93 3.13 12.49
CA LYS A 263 -0.04 1.98 12.36
C LYS A 263 1.34 2.34 12.88
N ALA A 264 1.88 1.53 13.77
CA ALA A 264 3.27 1.60 14.23
C ALA A 264 4.05 0.46 13.58
N ILE A 265 5.12 0.79 12.85
CA ILE A 265 5.90 -0.14 12.04
C ILE A 265 7.36 -0.13 12.50
N THR A 266 7.90 -1.29 12.84
CA THR A 266 9.30 -1.44 13.25
C THR A 266 10.25 -1.39 12.04
N PRO A 267 11.58 -1.22 12.24
CA PRO A 267 12.56 -1.27 11.15
C PRO A 267 12.55 -2.58 10.36
N SER A 268 12.12 -3.69 10.97
CA SER A 268 11.96 -5.01 10.32
C SER A 268 10.61 -5.20 9.60
N GLY A 269 9.70 -4.24 9.69
CA GLY A 269 8.39 -4.27 9.02
C GLY A 269 7.28 -4.96 9.83
N GLU A 270 7.46 -5.20 11.12
CA GLU A 270 6.37 -5.64 12.00
C GLU A 270 5.37 -4.48 12.18
N VAL A 271 4.08 -4.74 11.93
CA VAL A 271 3.01 -3.74 11.99
C VAL A 271 2.12 -3.97 13.20
N ARG A 272 1.90 -2.91 13.99
CA ARG A 272 0.92 -2.87 15.09
C ARG A 272 -0.13 -1.80 14.82
N SER A 273 -1.40 -2.15 14.97
CA SER A 273 -2.51 -1.19 14.90
C SER A 273 -2.80 -0.60 16.27
N LEU A 274 -2.76 0.72 16.37
CA LEU A 274 -3.05 1.50 17.57
C LEU A 274 -4.41 2.19 17.39
N ASN A 275 -5.30 2.03 18.36
CA ASN A 275 -6.57 2.74 18.39
C ASN A 275 -6.34 4.14 18.98
N TRP A 276 -6.50 5.19 18.16
CA TRP A 276 -6.33 6.61 18.55
C TRP A 276 -7.66 7.37 18.53
N VAL A 277 -8.80 6.67 18.59
CA VAL A 277 -10.15 7.27 18.58
C VAL A 277 -10.30 8.37 19.63
N ASP A 278 -9.85 8.12 20.85
CA ASP A 278 -9.99 9.10 21.93
C ASP A 278 -8.91 10.19 21.84
N ASN A 279 -7.69 9.87 21.38
CA ASN A 279 -6.64 10.85 21.09
C ASN A 279 -7.11 11.92 20.10
N PHE A 280 -7.68 11.53 18.96
CA PHE A 280 -8.18 12.48 17.96
C PHE A 280 -9.41 13.26 18.44
N LYS A 281 -10.32 12.62 19.17
CA LYS A 281 -11.48 13.31 19.79
C LYS A 281 -11.02 14.36 20.80
N GLN A 282 -10.02 14.04 21.62
CA GLN A 282 -9.42 14.95 22.58
C GLN A 282 -8.66 16.08 21.87
N LEU A 283 -7.89 15.77 20.83
CA LEU A 283 -7.15 16.75 20.02
C LEU A 283 -8.09 17.81 19.43
N ARG A 284 -9.19 17.41 18.75
CA ARG A 284 -10.15 18.37 18.16
C ARG A 284 -10.98 19.13 19.19
N LEU A 285 -11.26 18.51 20.35
CA LEU A 285 -11.97 19.14 21.46
C LEU A 285 -11.12 20.22 22.14
N GLN A 286 -9.88 19.89 22.54
CA GLN A 286 -9.03 20.79 23.30
C GLN A 286 -8.49 21.95 22.45
N SER A 287 -8.11 21.69 21.19
CA SER A 287 -7.55 22.71 20.29
C SER A 287 -8.56 23.76 19.83
N MET A 288 -9.75 23.33 19.41
CA MET A 288 -10.70 24.17 18.67
C MET A 288 -12.14 24.11 19.19
N GLN A 289 -12.38 23.36 20.28
CA GLN A 289 -13.71 23.13 20.85
C GLN A 289 -14.67 22.55 19.80
N ILE A 290 -14.16 21.57 19.03
CA ILE A 290 -14.92 20.83 18.03
C ILE A 290 -15.45 19.56 18.68
N THR A 291 -16.77 19.41 18.68
CA THR A 291 -17.49 18.21 19.10
C THR A 291 -18.28 17.64 17.93
N TRP A 292 -18.56 16.34 17.95
CA TRP A 292 -19.42 15.69 16.96
C TRP A 292 -20.78 16.41 16.86
N PRO A 293 -21.31 16.72 15.66
CA PRO A 293 -20.89 16.23 14.35
C PRO A 293 -19.78 17.03 13.64
N GLY A 294 -19.21 18.04 14.29
CA GLY A 294 -17.99 18.71 13.84
C GLY A 294 -16.78 17.77 13.81
N TYR A 295 -15.80 18.11 12.98
CA TYR A 295 -14.66 17.25 12.64
C TYR A 295 -13.37 18.05 12.40
N MET A 296 -12.26 17.32 12.38
CA MET A 296 -10.92 17.79 12.05
C MET A 296 -10.28 16.69 11.17
N ILE A 297 -9.67 17.06 10.04
CA ILE A 297 -8.98 16.12 9.14
C ILE A 297 -7.47 16.33 9.25
N HIS A 298 -6.74 15.24 9.45
CA HIS A 298 -5.30 15.22 9.58
C HIS A 298 -4.66 14.52 8.38
N GLU A 299 -3.95 15.30 7.57
CA GLU A 299 -3.02 14.85 6.51
C GLU A 299 -1.59 15.31 6.82
N SER A 300 -1.33 15.74 8.05
CA SER A 300 0.04 15.95 8.51
C SER A 300 0.12 15.81 10.02
N GLY A 301 1.16 15.13 10.47
CA GLY A 301 1.43 14.85 11.87
C GLY A 301 2.89 14.45 12.04
N THR A 302 3.59 15.01 13.03
CA THR A 302 4.98 14.68 13.31
C THR A 302 5.26 14.63 14.80
N TRP A 303 6.09 13.67 15.22
CA TRP A 303 6.67 13.66 16.56
C TRP A 303 7.97 14.46 16.57
N SER A 304 8.15 15.30 17.60
CA SER A 304 9.40 15.99 17.87
C SER A 304 10.06 15.37 19.11
N GLU A 305 11.22 14.75 18.93
CA GLU A 305 12.06 14.25 20.03
C GLU A 305 12.61 15.43 20.87
N GLU A 306 12.98 16.55 20.22
CA GLU A 306 13.50 17.76 20.87
C GLU A 306 12.47 18.42 21.79
N ARG A 307 11.18 18.33 21.43
CA ARG A 307 10.06 18.92 22.20
C ARG A 307 9.30 17.90 23.04
N ASN A 308 9.51 16.60 22.84
CA ASN A 308 8.75 15.50 23.42
C ASN A 308 7.22 15.66 23.20
N ARG A 309 6.84 16.08 21.98
CA ARG A 309 5.46 16.42 21.63
C ARG A 309 5.10 15.98 20.21
N TRP A 310 3.84 15.59 20.03
CA TRP A 310 3.20 15.52 18.72
C TRP A 310 2.85 16.91 18.23
N PHE A 311 2.98 17.14 16.93
CA PHE A 311 2.53 18.35 16.23
C PHE A 311 1.66 17.95 15.04
N PHE A 312 0.60 18.71 14.80
CA PHE A 312 -0.33 18.51 13.69
C PHE A 312 -0.66 19.86 13.05
N LEU A 313 -0.71 19.88 11.71
CA LEU A 313 -1.35 20.94 10.93
C LEU A 313 -2.56 20.29 10.23
N PRO A 314 -3.78 20.40 10.80
CA PRO A 314 -4.95 19.79 10.19
C PRO A 314 -5.22 20.35 8.79
N ARG A 315 -5.60 19.49 7.83
CA ARG A 315 -6.07 19.95 6.51
C ARG A 315 -7.34 20.77 6.68
N ARG A 316 -8.30 20.22 7.42
CA ARG A 316 -9.66 20.76 7.57
C ARG A 316 -10.10 20.83 9.03
N CYS A 317 -10.88 21.85 9.36
CA CYS A 317 -11.50 22.01 10.67
C CYS A 317 -12.90 22.59 10.53
N SER A 318 -13.92 21.89 11.05
CA SER A 318 -15.29 22.41 11.04
C SER A 318 -16.05 22.08 12.33
N LYS A 319 -16.90 23.02 12.75
CA LYS A 319 -17.92 22.79 13.79
C LYS A 319 -19.25 22.31 13.21
N GLU A 320 -19.40 22.30 11.89
CA GLU A 320 -20.56 21.75 11.19
C GLU A 320 -20.37 20.26 10.86
N LYS A 321 -21.47 19.55 10.59
CA LYS A 321 -21.45 18.18 10.07
C LYS A 321 -20.68 18.11 8.75
N TYR A 322 -19.88 17.06 8.57
CA TYR A 322 -19.17 16.78 7.31
C TYR A 322 -20.12 16.77 6.10
N ASN A 323 -19.67 17.41 5.02
CA ASN A 323 -20.27 17.34 3.70
C ASN A 323 -19.16 17.56 2.67
N GLU A 324 -19.03 16.65 1.71
CA GLU A 324 -17.92 16.57 0.75
C GLU A 324 -17.69 17.90 0.00
N THR A 325 -18.75 18.55 -0.51
CA THR A 325 -18.66 19.83 -1.23
C THR A 325 -18.34 21.01 -0.30
N LYS A 326 -18.83 21.01 0.94
CA LYS A 326 -18.48 22.06 1.92
C LYS A 326 -17.04 21.92 2.41
N ASP A 327 -16.51 20.70 2.51
CA ASP A 327 -15.17 20.41 3.03
C ASP A 327 -14.07 21.10 2.21
N GLU A 328 -14.26 21.25 0.89
CA GLU A 328 -13.39 22.04 0.00
C GLU A 328 -13.06 23.44 0.55
N HIS A 329 -13.94 24.03 1.39
CA HIS A 329 -13.82 25.37 1.96
C HIS A 329 -13.52 25.39 3.48
N MET A 330 -13.16 24.24 4.08
CA MET A 330 -12.95 24.08 5.53
C MET A 330 -11.47 24.06 5.94
N GLY A 331 -10.58 24.62 5.10
CA GLY A 331 -9.14 24.72 5.32
C GLY A 331 -8.79 25.28 6.70
N CYS A 332 -7.91 24.59 7.44
CA CYS A 332 -7.58 24.93 8.81
C CYS A 332 -6.30 25.77 8.93
N ASN A 333 -6.25 26.67 9.92
CA ASN A 333 -5.12 27.60 10.12
C ASN A 333 -4.58 27.59 11.57
N VAL A 334 -4.33 26.39 12.10
CA VAL A 334 -3.73 26.21 13.42
C VAL A 334 -2.62 25.17 13.40
N LEU A 335 -1.58 25.43 14.17
CA LEU A 335 -0.62 24.43 14.64
C LEU A 335 -1.13 23.90 15.98
N VAL A 336 -1.40 22.60 16.07
CA VAL A 336 -1.79 21.93 17.32
C VAL A 336 -0.60 21.12 17.81
N SER A 337 -0.22 21.27 19.08
CA SER A 337 0.77 20.40 19.71
C SER A 337 0.16 19.63 20.87
N ALA A 338 0.62 18.40 21.12
CA ALA A 338 0.14 17.54 22.20
C ALA A 338 1.31 16.84 22.89
N ASP A 339 1.21 16.60 24.20
CA ASP A 339 2.07 15.65 24.88
C ASP A 339 1.79 14.21 24.39
N GLU A 340 2.66 13.26 24.74
CA GLU A 340 2.55 11.87 24.26
C GLU A 340 1.18 11.22 24.58
N SER A 341 0.60 11.56 25.72
CA SER A 341 -0.71 11.08 26.19
C SER A 341 -1.91 11.91 25.71
N PHE A 342 -1.70 12.94 24.88
CA PHE A 342 -2.73 13.88 24.39
C PHE A 342 -3.51 14.62 25.50
N THR A 343 -2.99 14.60 26.73
CA THR A 343 -3.54 15.22 27.94
C THR A 343 -3.33 16.74 27.99
N ASN A 344 -2.20 17.22 27.49
CA ASN A 344 -1.88 18.64 27.37
C ASN A 344 -1.77 19.04 25.89
N VAL A 345 -2.86 19.60 25.37
CA VAL A 345 -2.95 20.10 24.00
C VAL A 345 -2.82 21.62 24.00
N GLU A 346 -1.88 22.13 23.19
CA GLU A 346 -1.68 23.56 22.94
C GLU A 346 -2.07 23.88 21.49
N THR A 347 -2.41 25.13 21.21
CA THR A 347 -2.84 25.53 19.86
C THR A 347 -2.39 26.95 19.55
N VAL A 348 -1.62 27.07 18.47
CA VAL A 348 -1.14 28.33 17.91
C VAL A 348 -1.95 28.61 16.66
N ARG A 349 -2.59 29.79 16.61
CA ARG A 349 -3.22 30.29 15.38
C ARG A 349 -2.13 30.88 14.51
N LEU A 350 -2.07 30.43 13.26
CA LEU A 350 -1.13 30.98 12.28
C LEU A 350 -1.69 32.29 11.70
N ASP A 351 -0.83 33.01 11.00
CA ASP A 351 -1.17 34.26 10.32
C ASP A 351 -2.39 34.09 9.38
N PRO A 352 -3.49 34.84 9.59
CA PRO A 352 -4.68 34.75 8.73
C PRO A 352 -4.47 35.39 7.34
N GLU A 353 -3.47 36.24 7.15
CA GLU A 353 -3.12 36.79 5.83
C GLU A 353 -2.34 35.77 4.99
N ASN A 354 -1.82 34.72 5.62
CA ASN A 354 -1.00 33.66 5.02
C ASN A 354 -1.78 32.35 4.79
N THR A 355 -3.10 32.44 4.59
CA THR A 355 -3.96 31.29 4.29
C THR A 355 -5.24 31.66 3.52
N THR A 356 -5.78 30.69 2.79
CA THR A 356 -7.11 30.78 2.16
C THR A 356 -7.99 29.62 2.65
N PRO A 357 -9.32 29.77 2.84
CA PRO A 357 -10.18 28.68 3.34
C PRO A 357 -10.23 27.42 2.44
N THR A 358 -9.83 27.53 1.18
CA THR A 358 -9.76 26.38 0.26
C THR A 358 -8.45 25.59 0.41
N HIS A 359 -7.40 26.22 0.91
CA HIS A 359 -6.08 25.63 1.11
C HIS A 359 -6.05 24.84 2.43
N GLY A 360 -5.73 23.55 2.37
CA GLY A 360 -5.52 22.71 3.55
C GLY A 360 -4.08 22.21 3.62
N PHE A 361 -3.51 22.12 4.82
CA PHE A 361 -2.18 21.52 5.01
C PHE A 361 -2.18 20.05 4.61
N SER A 362 -1.17 19.65 3.82
CA SER A 362 -1.04 18.31 3.23
C SER A 362 0.25 17.57 3.62
N SER A 363 1.27 18.26 4.15
CA SER A 363 2.44 17.66 4.79
C SER A 363 3.26 18.75 5.49
N PHE A 364 4.06 18.40 6.50
CA PHE A 364 5.11 19.29 7.01
C PHE A 364 6.28 18.50 7.59
N LYS A 365 7.43 19.16 7.72
CA LYS A 365 8.61 18.67 8.46
C LYS A 365 9.25 19.83 9.23
N PHE A 366 9.92 19.52 10.33
CA PHE A 366 10.79 20.47 11.02
C PHE A 366 12.09 20.69 10.23
N LEU A 367 12.58 21.93 10.19
CA LEU A 367 13.83 22.29 9.52
C LEU A 367 15.02 21.73 10.32
N PRO A 368 15.84 20.81 9.77
CA PRO A 368 16.85 20.11 10.55
C PRO A 368 17.95 21.04 11.07
N GLY A 369 18.31 20.89 12.34
CA GLY A 369 19.29 21.77 13.01
C GLY A 369 18.72 23.10 13.51
N THR A 370 17.41 23.16 13.77
CA THR A 370 16.73 24.33 14.37
C THR A 370 15.99 23.98 15.67
N ASP A 371 16.38 22.90 16.35
CA ASP A 371 15.77 22.41 17.60
C ASP A 371 14.23 22.27 17.50
N ASP A 372 13.73 21.82 16.35
CA ASP A 372 12.31 21.75 15.98
C ASP A 372 11.53 23.06 16.25
N SER A 373 12.17 24.21 16.05
CA SER A 373 11.55 25.53 16.19
C SER A 373 10.96 26.09 14.90
N ILE A 374 11.38 25.60 13.73
CA ILE A 374 10.93 26.05 12.41
C ILE A 374 10.27 24.90 11.65
N ILE A 375 9.08 25.14 11.11
CA ILE A 375 8.30 24.23 10.30
C ILE A 375 8.31 24.69 8.84
N VAL A 376 8.49 23.73 7.92
CA VAL A 376 8.24 23.89 6.48
C VAL A 376 7.07 23.00 6.12
N ALA A 377 6.03 23.59 5.52
CA ALA A 377 4.76 22.91 5.27
C ALA A 377 4.26 23.09 3.84
N LEU A 378 3.65 22.04 3.31
CA LEU A 378 2.82 22.10 2.11
C LEU A 378 1.37 22.33 2.48
N LYS A 379 0.69 23.08 1.61
CA LYS A 379 -0.77 23.06 1.51
C LYS A 379 -1.17 22.66 0.11
N SER A 380 -2.31 22.00 -0.02
CA SER A 380 -2.96 21.78 -1.30
C SER A 380 -4.34 22.42 -1.32
N GLU A 381 -4.75 22.87 -2.51
CA GLU A 381 -6.12 23.21 -2.83
C GLU A 381 -6.73 22.08 -3.67
N GLU A 382 -7.97 21.73 -3.34
CA GLU A 382 -8.88 20.96 -4.19
C GLU A 382 -10.18 21.76 -4.25
N LEU A 383 -10.51 22.29 -5.42
CA LEU A 383 -11.66 23.17 -5.60
C LEU A 383 -12.32 22.91 -6.95
N ASN A 384 -13.56 22.40 -6.94
CA ASN A 384 -14.32 22.03 -8.14
C ASN A 384 -13.52 21.12 -9.12
N GLY A 385 -12.73 20.18 -8.58
CA GLY A 385 -11.90 19.25 -9.36
C GLY A 385 -10.64 19.84 -9.99
N LYS A 386 -10.24 21.08 -9.62
CA LYS A 386 -8.89 21.61 -9.88
C LYS A 386 -8.02 21.46 -8.65
N THR A 387 -6.72 21.27 -8.88
CA THR A 387 -5.72 21.12 -7.81
C THR A 387 -4.62 22.17 -7.91
N ALA A 388 -4.05 22.55 -6.77
CA ALA A 388 -2.85 23.35 -6.68
C ALA A 388 -2.06 22.99 -5.42
N THR A 389 -0.75 23.29 -5.42
CA THR A 389 0.13 23.11 -4.26
C THR A 389 0.83 24.42 -3.92
N PHE A 390 0.95 24.70 -2.62
CA PHE A 390 1.63 25.85 -2.04
C PHE A 390 2.66 25.38 -1.00
N ILE A 391 3.73 26.14 -0.83
CA ILE A 391 4.71 25.93 0.25
C ILE A 391 4.79 27.17 1.13
N THR A 392 4.94 26.97 2.44
CA THR A 392 5.06 28.02 3.46
C THR A 392 6.04 27.58 4.54
N ALA A 393 6.58 28.52 5.30
CA ALA A 393 7.37 28.21 6.49
C ALA A 393 7.13 29.22 7.61
N PHE A 394 7.13 28.75 8.85
CA PHE A 394 6.88 29.54 10.05
C PHE A 394 7.57 28.92 11.27
N ASP A 395 7.80 29.71 12.32
CA ASP A 395 8.22 29.16 13.61
C ASP A 395 7.05 28.55 14.41
N ILE A 396 7.36 27.75 15.43
CA ILE A 396 6.35 27.11 16.30
C ILE A 396 5.51 28.10 17.12
N ALA A 397 5.87 29.39 17.15
CA ALA A 397 5.05 30.46 17.72
C ALA A 397 4.08 31.09 16.69
N GLY A 398 4.11 30.62 15.44
CA GLY A 398 3.21 31.02 14.36
C GLY A 398 3.72 32.19 13.51
N LYS A 399 4.97 32.62 13.69
CA LYS A 399 5.55 33.72 12.91
C LYS A 399 5.98 33.21 11.53
N THR A 400 5.37 33.76 10.47
CA THR A 400 5.74 33.51 9.08
C THR A 400 7.20 33.86 8.79
N LEU A 401 7.93 32.92 8.16
CA LEU A 401 9.30 33.07 7.66
C LEU A 401 9.36 33.00 6.12
N LEU A 402 8.47 32.20 5.51
CA LEU A 402 8.21 32.16 4.08
C LEU A 402 6.70 32.25 3.88
N PRO A 403 6.18 33.34 3.27
CA PRO A 403 4.78 33.43 2.89
C PRO A 403 4.35 32.31 1.93
N GLU A 404 3.07 31.97 1.98
CA GLU A 404 2.43 30.95 1.15
C GLU A 404 2.69 31.23 -0.34
N THR A 405 3.52 30.39 -0.93
CA THR A 405 4.00 30.54 -2.30
C THR A 405 3.46 29.40 -3.13
N ARG A 406 2.65 29.71 -4.16
CA ARG A 406 2.14 28.71 -5.11
C ARG A 406 3.31 28.10 -5.88
N ILE A 407 3.39 26.78 -5.94
CA ILE A 407 4.34 26.07 -6.79
C ILE A 407 3.76 26.02 -8.21
N GLU A 408 4.59 26.24 -9.22
CA GLU A 408 4.18 26.19 -10.63
C GLU A 408 3.92 24.73 -11.07
N THR A 409 2.71 24.25 -10.77
CA THR A 409 2.26 22.88 -11.01
C THR A 409 0.74 22.78 -10.91
N ASP A 410 0.15 21.83 -11.63
CA ASP A 410 -1.26 21.42 -11.52
C ASP A 410 -1.37 20.03 -10.84
N TYR A 411 -0.41 19.70 -9.96
CA TYR A 411 -0.40 18.48 -9.16
C TYR A 411 -0.63 18.81 -7.69
N LYS A 412 -1.28 17.88 -6.98
CA LYS A 412 -1.52 17.90 -5.55
C LYS A 412 -0.34 17.21 -4.87
N TYR A 413 0.59 17.94 -4.26
CA TYR A 413 1.69 17.34 -3.51
C TYR A 413 1.30 17.19 -2.03
N GLU A 414 1.37 15.95 -1.55
CA GLU A 414 0.89 15.52 -0.23
C GLU A 414 1.99 14.90 0.63
N GLY A 415 3.23 14.89 0.16
CA GLY A 415 4.38 14.58 1.02
C GLY A 415 5.52 15.54 0.76
N PHE A 416 6.21 15.94 1.82
CA PHE A 416 7.41 16.77 1.79
C PHE A 416 8.47 16.17 2.70
N GLU A 417 9.71 16.07 2.23
CA GLU A 417 10.81 15.54 3.05
C GLU A 417 12.16 16.17 2.72
N PHE A 418 13.03 16.24 3.74
CA PHE A 418 14.46 16.49 3.60
C PHE A 418 15.18 15.18 3.25
N ILE A 419 15.64 15.08 2.01
CA ILE A 419 16.21 13.85 1.40
C ILE A 419 17.73 13.94 1.22
#